data_AF-A0A920TF69-F1
#
_entry.id   AF-A0A920TF69-F1
#
_cell.length_a   1.000
_cell.length_b   1.000
_cell.length_c   1.000
_cell.angle_alpha   90.00
_cell.angle_beta   90.00
_cell.angle_gamma   90.00
#
_symmetry.space_group_name_H-M   'P 1'
#
loop_
_entity.id
_entity.type
_entity.pdbx_description
1 polymer ?
#
loop_
_entity_poly.entity_id
_entity_poly.type
_entity_poly.pdbx_seq_one_letter_code
_entity_poly.pdbx_strand_id
1 'polypeptide(L)'
;MIVNNRQMLHGSFANTSKDLRITLNEGFFSQRGRVLNVKTTNIFDGKEELYDEERIVKRTGIIALAIDARRQHFPAETSYVYQPLVGHEDQFRWSQESRETILKDYNLSDMYI
;
A
#
# COMPACT_ATOMS: atom_id res chain seq x y z
N MET A 1 9.40 -0.19 15.29
CA MET A 1 8.22 0.17 14.48
C MET A 1 7.13 0.63 15.43
N ILE A 2 6.42 1.71 15.11
CA ILE A 2 5.26 2.19 15.86
C ILE A 2 4.04 2.01 14.96
N VAL A 3 3.00 1.32 15.44
CA VAL A 3 1.70 1.23 14.78
C VAL A 3 0.70 1.96 15.65
N ASN A 4 0.01 2.95 15.08
CA ASN A 4 -1.04 3.69 15.77
C ASN A 4 -2.32 3.70 14.94
N ASN A 5 -3.45 3.86 15.63
CA ASN A 5 -4.69 4.20 14.97
C ASN A 5 -4.63 5.69 14.59
N ARG A 6 -5.07 6.05 13.37
CA ARG A 6 -5.09 7.46 12.91
C ARG A 6 -5.87 8.42 13.81
N GLN A 7 -6.79 7.90 14.63
CA GLN A 7 -7.58 8.68 15.60
C GLN A 7 -6.88 8.88 16.95
N MET A 8 -5.73 8.25 17.17
CA MET A 8 -4.94 8.45 18.38
C MET A 8 -4.38 9.87 18.42
N LEU A 9 -4.57 10.59 19.52
CA LEU A 9 -3.89 11.87 19.73
C LEU A 9 -2.39 11.63 19.87
N HIS A 10 -1.60 12.27 19.02
CA HIS A 10 -0.15 12.17 19.03
C HIS A 10 0.50 13.49 18.59
N GLY A 11 1.78 13.65 18.92
CA GLY A 11 2.56 14.85 18.61
C GLY A 11 4.04 14.62 18.83
N SER A 12 4.84 15.66 18.60
CA SER A 12 6.28 15.62 18.86
C SER A 12 6.76 16.94 19.45
N PHE A 13 7.77 16.88 20.31
CA PHE A 13 8.50 18.07 20.74
C PHE A 13 9.31 18.66 19.59
N ALA A 14 9.60 19.97 19.69
CA ALA A 14 10.49 20.66 18.77
C ALA A 14 11.86 19.96 18.74
N ASN A 15 12.41 19.75 17.54
CA ASN A 15 13.76 19.25 17.38
C ASN A 15 14.75 20.41 17.49
N THR A 16 15.43 20.54 18.63
CA THR A 16 16.45 21.58 18.89
C THR A 16 17.88 21.10 18.64
N SER A 17 18.06 19.86 18.21
CA SER A 17 19.36 19.27 17.90
C SER A 17 19.80 19.61 16.46
N LYS A 18 21.07 19.33 16.14
CA LYS A 18 21.59 19.39 14.77
C LYS A 18 21.23 18.16 13.94
N ASP A 19 20.68 17.13 14.58
CA ASP A 19 20.44 15.83 13.95
C ASP A 19 19.09 15.80 13.25
N LEU A 20 19.06 15.17 12.07
CA LEU A 20 17.84 14.97 11.30
C LEU A 20 17.01 13.84 11.90
N ARG A 21 15.69 14.06 11.97
CA ARG A 21 14.71 13.03 12.33
C ARG A 21 13.91 12.64 11.09
N ILE A 22 14.14 11.42 10.60
CA ILE A 22 13.48 10.87 9.41
C ILE A 22 12.55 9.73 9.84
N THR A 23 11.31 9.77 9.36
CA THR A 23 10.31 8.71 9.57
C THR A 23 9.76 8.27 8.23
N LEU A 24 9.74 6.96 7.97
CA LEU A 24 8.94 6.39 6.89
C LEU A 24 7.53 6.12 7.45
N ASN A 25 6.54 6.78 6.87
CA ASN A 25 5.14 6.67 7.29
C ASN A 25 4.38 5.87 6.25
N GLU A 26 3.70 4.81 6.71
CA GLU A 26 2.86 3.97 5.87
C GLU A 26 1.51 3.79 6.56
N GLY A 27 0.44 4.24 5.89
CA GLY A 27 -0.94 4.01 6.31
C GLY A 27 -1.52 2.78 5.61
N PHE A 28 -2.38 2.04 6.30
CA PHE A 28 -3.09 0.91 5.70
C PHE A 28 -4.51 0.78 6.25
N PHE A 29 -5.39 0.20 5.43
CA PHE A 29 -6.70 -0.25 5.88
C PHE A 29 -6.60 -1.67 6.39
N SER A 30 -7.08 -1.92 7.61
CA SER A 30 -6.91 -3.21 8.28
C SER A 30 -7.71 -4.36 7.65
N GLN A 31 -8.74 -4.05 6.85
CA GLN A 31 -9.65 -5.03 6.27
C GLN A 31 -10.15 -4.58 4.90
N ARG A 32 -10.15 -5.49 3.92
CA ARG A 32 -10.74 -5.29 2.59
C ARG A 32 -12.19 -4.83 2.64
N GLY A 33 -12.99 -5.40 3.55
CA GLY A 33 -14.40 -5.06 3.71
C GLY A 33 -14.67 -3.61 4.13
N ARG A 34 -13.67 -2.87 4.63
CA ARG A 34 -13.84 -1.44 4.96
C ARG A 34 -13.81 -0.53 3.74
N VAL A 35 -13.23 -1.00 2.64
CA VAL A 35 -13.07 -0.23 1.40
C VAL A 35 -13.91 -0.79 0.25
N LEU A 36 -14.23 -2.08 0.28
CA LEU A 36 -15.05 -2.72 -0.77
C LEU A 36 -16.44 -2.09 -0.87
N ASN A 37 -16.84 -1.73 -2.09
CA ASN A 37 -18.11 -1.10 -2.43
C ASN A 37 -18.36 0.24 -1.73
N VAL A 38 -17.32 0.90 -1.23
CA VAL A 38 -17.43 2.26 -0.72
C VAL A 38 -17.52 3.23 -1.90
N LYS A 39 -18.55 4.08 -1.88
CA LYS A 39 -18.66 5.24 -2.75
C LYS A 39 -18.06 6.44 -2.03
N THR A 40 -17.14 7.13 -2.70
CA THR A 40 -16.52 8.34 -2.17
C THR A 40 -16.43 9.40 -3.26
N THR A 41 -16.12 10.62 -2.85
CA THR A 41 -15.79 11.72 -3.76
C THR A 41 -14.29 11.92 -3.69
N ASN A 42 -13.61 11.80 -4.83
CA ASN A 42 -12.19 12.02 -4.92
C ASN A 42 -11.86 13.46 -4.49
N ILE A 43 -10.99 13.60 -3.48
CA ILE A 43 -10.66 14.89 -2.87
C ILE A 43 -9.92 15.85 -3.81
N PHE A 44 -9.34 15.34 -4.91
CA PHE A 44 -8.55 16.13 -5.84
C PHE A 44 -9.36 16.65 -7.03
N ASP A 45 -10.26 15.84 -7.59
CA ASP A 45 -11.03 16.19 -8.79
C ASP A 45 -12.55 16.23 -8.59
N GLY A 46 -13.03 15.89 -7.40
CA GLY A 46 -14.45 15.97 -7.03
C GLY A 46 -15.33 14.90 -7.69
N LYS A 47 -14.76 13.91 -8.40
CA LYS A 47 -15.54 12.86 -9.04
C LYS A 47 -15.97 11.80 -8.05
N GLU A 48 -17.14 11.23 -8.28
CA GLU A 48 -17.57 10.03 -7.56
C GLU A 48 -16.75 8.81 -8.01
N GLU A 49 -16.24 8.06 -7.05
CA GLU A 49 -15.50 6.83 -7.27
C GLU A 49 -16.14 5.70 -6.46
N LEU A 50 -16.19 4.51 -7.08
CA LEU A 50 -16.53 3.27 -6.41
C LEU A 50 -15.25 2.46 -6.21
N TYR A 51 -15.01 2.01 -4.98
CA TYR A 51 -13.92 1.12 -4.65
C TYR A 51 -14.36 -0.34 -4.84
N ASP A 52 -14.31 -0.79 -6.10
CA ASP A 52 -14.64 -2.15 -6.51
C ASP A 52 -13.47 -3.13 -6.32
N GLU A 53 -13.70 -4.39 -6.68
CA GLU A 53 -12.71 -5.45 -6.54
C GLU A 53 -11.48 -5.21 -7.43
N GLU A 54 -11.70 -4.74 -8.65
CA GLU A 54 -10.63 -4.50 -9.63
C GLU A 54 -9.68 -3.41 -9.14
N ARG A 55 -10.22 -2.29 -8.65
CA ARG A 55 -9.42 -1.21 -8.07
C ARG A 55 -8.64 -1.67 -6.86
N ILE A 56 -9.25 -2.47 -5.97
CA ILE A 56 -8.56 -3.01 -4.79
C ILE A 56 -7.42 -3.95 -5.20
N VAL A 57 -7.64 -4.85 -6.15
CA VAL A 57 -6.59 -5.75 -6.67
C VAL A 57 -5.46 -4.94 -7.28
N LYS A 58 -5.78 -3.97 -8.15
CA LYS A 58 -4.78 -3.06 -8.75
C LYS A 58 -3.97 -2.32 -7.68
N ARG A 59 -4.64 -1.74 -6.67
CA ARG A 59 -3.98 -0.96 -5.62
C ARG A 59 -3.13 -1.82 -4.67
N THR A 60 -3.50 -3.08 -4.47
CA THR A 60 -2.78 -4.01 -3.59
C THR A 60 -1.71 -4.82 -4.31
N GLY A 61 -1.69 -4.85 -5.65
CA GLY A 61 -0.71 -5.57 -6.45
C GLY A 61 0.76 -5.24 -6.14
N ILE A 62 1.04 -3.99 -5.75
CA ILE A 62 2.37 -3.57 -5.28
C ILE A 62 2.89 -4.40 -4.09
N ILE A 63 1.99 -4.88 -3.23
CA ILE A 63 2.36 -5.72 -2.07
C ILE A 63 2.88 -7.08 -2.58
N ALA A 64 2.18 -7.72 -3.51
CA ALA A 64 2.62 -8.98 -4.11
C ALA A 64 3.94 -8.81 -4.89
N LEU A 65 4.06 -7.71 -5.64
CA LEU A 65 5.29 -7.35 -6.33
C LEU A 65 6.48 -7.19 -5.37
N ALA A 66 6.28 -6.49 -4.25
CA ALA A 66 7.31 -6.29 -3.24
C ALA A 66 7.67 -7.60 -2.51
N ILE A 67 6.70 -8.47 -2.26
CA ILE A 67 6.94 -9.80 -1.68
C ILE A 67 7.83 -10.62 -2.62
N ASP A 68 7.54 -10.64 -3.93
CA ASP A 68 8.38 -11.39 -4.87
C ASP A 68 9.77 -10.79 -5.01
N ALA A 69 9.88 -9.46 -5.14
CA ALA A 69 11.17 -8.77 -5.16
C ALA A 69 12.01 -9.10 -3.92
N ARG A 70 11.38 -9.11 -2.73
CA ARG A 70 12.02 -9.48 -1.47
C ARG A 70 12.46 -10.94 -1.47
N ARG A 71 11.61 -11.86 -1.93
CA ARG A 71 11.91 -13.30 -2.03
C ARG A 71 13.12 -13.54 -2.93
N GLN A 72 13.20 -12.87 -4.08
CA GLN A 72 14.33 -12.97 -4.99
C GLN A 72 15.63 -12.44 -4.36
N HIS A 73 15.55 -11.34 -3.59
CA HIS A 73 16.72 -10.74 -2.95
C HIS A 73 17.17 -11.48 -1.67
N PHE A 74 16.23 -12.06 -0.91
CA PHE A 74 16.45 -12.80 0.33
C PHE A 74 15.84 -14.21 0.26
N PRO A 75 16.45 -15.14 -0.52
CA PRO A 75 15.86 -16.45 -0.79
C PRO A 75 15.78 -17.38 0.43
N ALA A 76 16.53 -17.09 1.50
CA ALA A 76 16.50 -17.86 2.74
C ALA A 76 15.35 -17.46 3.69
N GLU A 77 14.67 -16.33 3.43
CA GLU A 77 13.55 -15.89 4.26
C GLU A 77 12.24 -16.56 3.82
N THR A 78 11.42 -16.95 4.80
CA THR A 78 10.04 -17.35 4.53
C THR A 78 9.26 -16.15 4.01
N SER A 79 8.77 -16.24 2.77
CA SER A 79 7.97 -15.18 2.15
C SER A 79 6.64 -14.99 2.88
N TYR A 80 6.23 -13.74 3.05
CA TYR A 80 4.91 -13.42 3.57
C TYR A 80 3.82 -13.78 2.54
N VAL A 81 2.75 -14.44 2.98
CA VAL A 81 1.61 -14.81 2.12
C VAL A 81 0.51 -13.77 2.27
N TYR A 82 0.39 -12.88 1.29
CA TYR A 82 -0.68 -11.89 1.26
C TYR A 82 -1.99 -12.54 0.80
N GLN A 83 -2.79 -12.98 1.78
CA GLN A 83 -4.03 -13.74 1.57
C GLN A 83 -4.96 -13.19 0.47
N PRO A 84 -5.17 -11.86 0.32
CA PRO A 84 -6.06 -11.34 -0.72
C PRO A 84 -5.63 -11.61 -2.17
N LEU A 85 -4.38 -11.97 -2.42
CA LEU A 85 -3.84 -12.21 -3.78
C LEU A 85 -3.31 -13.64 -3.97
N VAL A 86 -3.69 -14.57 -3.08
CA VAL A 86 -3.37 -16.00 -3.27
C VAL A 86 -4.02 -16.51 -4.56
N GLY A 87 -3.25 -17.22 -5.39
CA GLY A 87 -3.67 -17.67 -6.73
C GLY A 87 -3.44 -16.65 -7.85
N HIS A 88 -3.02 -15.42 -7.52
CA HIS A 88 -2.69 -14.36 -8.48
C HIS A 88 -1.20 -14.00 -8.46
N GLU A 89 -0.35 -14.81 -7.84
CA GLU A 89 1.08 -14.53 -7.64
C GLU A 89 1.81 -14.30 -8.97
N ASP A 90 1.41 -15.02 -10.02
CA ASP A 90 2.01 -14.94 -11.35
C ASP A 90 1.81 -13.58 -12.03
N GLN A 91 0.77 -12.84 -11.64
CA GLN A 91 0.46 -11.50 -12.19
C GLN A 91 1.40 -10.42 -11.64
N PHE A 92 2.09 -10.69 -10.54
CA PHE A 92 2.89 -9.70 -9.80
C PHE A 92 4.34 -10.14 -9.61
N ARG A 93 4.87 -11.01 -10.47
CA ARG A 93 6.28 -11.40 -10.42
C ARG A 93 7.18 -10.19 -10.64
N TRP A 94 8.22 -10.07 -9.84
CA TRP A 94 9.20 -9.00 -9.94
C TRP A 94 10.09 -9.18 -11.16
N SER A 95 10.13 -8.13 -11.96
CA SER A 95 11.00 -7.90 -13.11
C SER A 95 11.10 -6.39 -13.32
N GLN A 96 12.06 -5.93 -14.12
CA GLN A 96 12.16 -4.51 -14.44
C GLN A 96 10.91 -4.01 -15.19
N GLU A 97 10.32 -4.84 -16.06
CA GLU A 97 9.10 -4.54 -16.80
C GLU A 97 7.88 -4.42 -15.87
N SER A 98 7.65 -5.44 -15.02
CA SER A 98 6.52 -5.44 -14.08
C SER A 98 6.62 -4.33 -13.04
N ARG A 99 7.85 -3.97 -12.62
CA ARG A 99 8.09 -2.79 -11.80
C ARG A 99 7.56 -1.53 -12.48
N GLU A 100 7.91 -1.31 -13.74
CA GLU A 100 7.50 -0.11 -14.46
C GLU A 100 6.00 -0.09 -14.70
N THR A 101 5.39 -1.23 -15.08
CA THR A 101 3.96 -1.29 -15.39
C THR A 101 3.06 -1.22 -14.16
N ILE A 102 3.48 -1.78 -13.01
CA ILE A 102 2.69 -1.79 -11.78
C ILE A 102 2.91 -0.54 -10.93
N LEU A 103 4.16 -0.02 -10.85
CA LEU A 103 4.45 1.13 -9.98
C LEU A 103 4.15 2.47 -10.63
N LYS A 104 4.19 2.56 -11.97
CA LYS A 104 3.86 3.79 -12.66
C LYS A 104 2.40 4.15 -12.39
N ASP A 105 2.18 5.38 -11.94
CA ASP A 105 0.85 5.94 -11.65
C ASP A 105 0.04 5.13 -10.62
N TYR A 106 0.68 4.26 -9.83
CA TYR A 106 -0.01 3.39 -8.86
C TYR A 106 -0.76 4.21 -7.80
N ASN A 107 -0.25 5.39 -7.47
CA ASN A 107 -0.83 6.34 -6.52
C ASN A 107 -2.18 6.91 -7.00
N LEU A 108 -2.47 6.88 -8.30
CA LEU A 108 -3.79 7.28 -8.82
C LEU A 108 -4.91 6.35 -8.36
N SER A 109 -4.56 5.15 -7.90
CA SER A 109 -5.52 4.18 -7.36
C SER A 109 -5.64 4.25 -5.84
N ASP A 110 -5.07 5.27 -5.19
CA ASP A 110 -5.19 5.47 -3.75
C ASP A 110 -6.66 5.57 -3.33
N MET A 111 -6.92 5.11 -2.11
CA MET A 111 -8.24 5.06 -1.50
C MET A 111 -8.28 5.97 -0.28
N TYR A 112 -9.18 6.96 -0.29
CA TYR A 112 -9.33 7.96 0.76
C TYR A 112 -10.75 7.86 1.34
N ILE A 113 -10.83 7.33 2.56
CA ILE A 113 -12.06 7.21 3.38
C ILE A 113 -11.82 7.75 4.79
#